data_AF-A0A7K1LAJ1-F1
#
_entry.id   AF-A0A7K1LAJ1-F1
#
_cell.length_a   1.000
_cell.length_b   1.000
_cell.length_c   1.000
_cell.angle_alpha   90.00
_cell.angle_beta   90.00
_cell.angle_gamma   90.00
#
_symmetry.space_group_name_H-M   'P 1'
#
loop_
_entity.id
_entity.type
_entity.pdbx_description
1 polymer ?
#
loop_
_entity_poly.entity_id
_entity_poly.type
_entity_poly.pdbx_seq_one_letter_code
_entity_poly.pdbx_strand_id
1 'polypeptide(L)'
;MPRQPQPGRQHRSVTLSDDNWEPGELIAEAMGTTRSQLVEALWAYFMRRPGAELPERPPQELIDRADAAWEERKARIRARALTLPCPSCKVESGPCLAGKAKRPTNTMIHRPRLIKAGAEIAEEERAAETDSDA
;
A
#
# COMPACT_ATOMS: atom_id res chain seq x y z
N MET A 1 -12.80 -18.69 -6.28
CA MET A 1 -14.19 -18.27 -6.53
C MET A 1 -14.23 -16.75 -6.58
N PRO A 2 -14.67 -16.09 -7.67
CA PRO A 2 -14.88 -14.64 -7.63
C PRO A 2 -15.94 -14.33 -6.54
N ARG A 3 -15.62 -13.44 -5.58
CA ARG A 3 -16.58 -12.97 -4.58
C ARG A 3 -17.74 -12.30 -5.33
N GLN A 4 -18.89 -12.96 -5.39
CA GLN A 4 -20.09 -12.31 -5.90
C GLN A 4 -20.46 -11.13 -4.98
N PRO A 5 -20.85 -9.97 -5.54
CA PRO A 5 -21.32 -8.86 -4.72
C PRO A 5 -22.58 -9.31 -3.97
N GLN A 6 -22.55 -9.22 -2.64
CA GLN A 6 -23.73 -9.49 -1.83
C GLN A 6 -24.83 -8.47 -2.18
N PRO A 7 -26.11 -8.88 -2.21
CA PRO A 7 -27.21 -7.96 -2.46
C PRO A 7 -27.15 -6.78 -1.48
N GLY A 8 -27.24 -5.55 -2.00
CA GLY A 8 -27.15 -4.32 -1.22
C GLY A 8 -25.73 -3.77 -0.99
N ARG A 9 -24.66 -4.49 -1.38
CA ARG A 9 -23.29 -3.97 -1.37
C ARG A 9 -22.92 -3.44 -2.75
N GLN A 10 -22.52 -2.16 -2.82
CA GLN A 10 -21.96 -1.56 -4.03
C GLN A 10 -20.48 -1.27 -3.84
N HIS A 11 -19.67 -1.50 -4.87
CA HIS A 11 -18.28 -1.09 -4.85
C HIS A 11 -18.19 0.44 -4.74
N ARG A 12 -17.35 0.91 -3.82
CA ARG A 12 -17.06 2.32 -3.58
C ARG A 12 -15.55 2.48 -3.44
N SER A 13 -14.96 3.36 -4.24
CA SER A 13 -13.54 3.69 -4.16
C SER A 13 -13.36 4.98 -3.37
N VAL A 14 -12.45 4.96 -2.39
CA VAL A 14 -12.00 6.15 -1.66
C VAL A 14 -10.51 6.32 -1.93
N THR A 15 -10.07 7.55 -2.20
CA THR A 15 -8.65 7.85 -2.37
C THR A 15 -8.03 8.12 -1.01
N LEU A 16 -7.05 7.31 -0.63
CA LEU A 16 -6.26 7.45 0.59
C LEU A 16 -4.77 7.48 0.22
N SER A 17 -3.94 8.03 1.10
CA SER A 17 -2.49 7.96 0.93
C SER A 17 -1.99 6.55 1.18
N ASP A 18 -0.97 6.12 0.43
CA ASP A 18 -0.33 4.81 0.61
C ASP A 18 0.21 4.66 2.05
N ASP A 19 0.70 5.76 2.65
CA ASP A 19 1.18 5.80 4.04
C ASP A 19 0.09 5.50 5.09
N ASN A 20 -1.19 5.62 4.76
CA ASN A 20 -2.29 5.17 5.63
C ASN A 20 -2.86 3.83 5.16
N TRP A 21 -2.80 3.55 3.86
CA TRP A 21 -3.44 2.40 3.25
C TRP A 21 -2.68 1.10 3.50
N GLU A 22 -1.35 1.15 3.37
CA GLU A 22 -0.46 -0.02 3.48
C GLU A 22 -0.26 -0.45 4.95
N PRO A 23 0.15 0.43 5.89
CA PRO A 23 0.18 0.05 7.31
C PRO A 23 -1.20 -0.36 7.84
N GLY A 24 -2.27 0.30 7.37
CA GLY A 24 -3.64 -0.01 7.76
C GLY A 24 -4.10 -1.42 7.40
N GLU A 25 -3.53 -2.05 6.37
CA GLU A 25 -3.79 -3.45 6.02
C GLU A 25 -3.19 -4.39 7.04
N LEU A 26 -1.90 -4.23 7.31
CA LEU A 26 -1.15 -5.04 8.29
C LEU A 26 -1.78 -4.95 9.68
N ILE A 27 -2.20 -3.74 10.09
CA ILE A 27 -2.89 -3.52 11.36
C ILE A 27 -4.22 -4.29 11.38
N ALA A 28 -5.04 -4.15 10.34
CA ALA A 28 -6.34 -4.79 10.28
C ALA A 28 -6.22 -6.33 10.33
N GLU A 29 -5.28 -6.89 9.59
CA GLU A 29 -5.00 -8.33 9.58
C GLU A 29 -4.53 -8.83 10.94
N ALA A 30 -3.59 -8.11 11.59
CA ALA A 30 -3.10 -8.46 12.92
C ALA A 30 -4.20 -8.41 14.01
N MET A 31 -5.22 -7.57 13.81
CA MET A 31 -6.39 -7.48 14.69
C MET A 31 -7.52 -8.45 14.30
N GLY A 32 -7.29 -9.36 13.33
CA GLY A 32 -8.28 -10.35 12.89
C GLY A 32 -9.50 -9.73 12.18
N THR A 33 -9.33 -8.55 11.57
CA THR A 33 -10.37 -7.82 10.84
C THR A 33 -9.89 -7.47 9.43
N THR A 34 -10.66 -6.65 8.72
CA THR A 34 -10.29 -6.11 7.42
C THR A 34 -10.45 -4.60 7.42
N ARG A 35 -9.68 -3.91 6.58
CA ARG A 35 -9.82 -2.45 6.40
C ARG A 35 -11.26 -2.05 6.08
N SER A 36 -11.94 -2.80 5.22
CA SER A 36 -13.34 -2.52 4.89
C SER A 36 -14.27 -2.64 6.10
N GLN A 37 -14.07 -3.64 6.97
CA GLN A 37 -14.83 -3.77 8.21
C GLN A 37 -14.55 -2.62 9.18
N LEU A 38 -13.29 -2.19 9.32
CA LEU A 38 -12.93 -1.02 10.12
C LEU A 38 -13.60 0.26 9.61
N VAL A 39 -13.59 0.48 8.28
CA VAL A 39 -14.24 1.63 7.65
C VAL A 39 -15.76 1.57 7.82
N GLU A 40 -16.39 0.41 7.61
CA GLU A 40 -17.84 0.21 7.82
C GLU A 40 -18.22 0.50 9.29
N ALA A 41 -17.45 0.00 10.26
CA ALA A 41 -17.68 0.23 11.68
C ALA A 41 -17.51 1.70 12.07
N LEU A 42 -16.48 2.38 11.55
CA LEU A 42 -16.28 3.81 11.78
C LEU A 42 -17.43 4.65 11.21
N TRP A 43 -17.92 4.33 10.01
CA TRP A 43 -19.10 4.98 9.43
C TRP A 43 -20.37 4.73 10.24
N ALA A 44 -20.57 3.50 10.71
CA ALA A 44 -21.71 3.16 11.56
C ALA A 44 -21.69 3.94 12.88
N TYR A 45 -20.53 4.03 13.53
CA TYR A 45 -20.31 4.84 14.72
C TYR A 45 -20.55 6.33 14.46
N PHE A 46 -19.95 6.89 13.41
CA PHE A 46 -20.07 8.30 13.03
C PHE A 46 -21.54 8.71 12.79
N MET A 47 -22.31 7.84 12.14
CA MET A 47 -23.74 8.05 11.89
C MET A 47 -24.64 7.74 13.10
N ARG A 48 -24.07 7.31 14.24
CA ARG A 48 -24.80 6.89 15.45
C ARG A 48 -25.86 5.82 15.18
N ARG A 49 -25.51 4.80 14.38
CA ARG A 49 -26.41 3.68 14.11
C ARG A 49 -26.68 2.89 15.42
N PRO A 50 -27.87 2.29 15.58
CA PRO A 50 -28.16 1.49 16.77
C PRO A 50 -27.14 0.36 16.97
N GLY A 51 -26.56 0.27 18.17
CA GLY A 51 -25.54 -0.73 18.51
C GLY A 51 -24.16 -0.51 17.89
N ALA A 52 -23.93 0.62 17.20
CA ALA A 52 -22.61 0.91 16.66
C ALA A 52 -21.67 1.45 17.74
N GLU A 53 -20.49 0.83 17.84
CA GLU A 53 -19.43 1.20 18.78
C GLU A 53 -18.21 1.75 18.03
N LEU A 54 -17.43 2.58 18.72
CA LEU A 54 -16.16 3.06 18.18
C LEU A 54 -15.21 1.85 18.04
N PRO A 55 -14.61 1.61 16.86
CA PRO A 55 -13.66 0.51 16.69
C PRO A 55 -12.50 0.61 17.68
N GLU A 56 -12.03 -0.55 18.14
CA GLU A 56 -10.84 -0.62 18.98
C GLU A 56 -9.64 -0.01 18.26
N ARG A 57 -8.86 0.79 19.01
CA ARG A 57 -7.64 1.36 18.47
C ARG A 57 -6.52 0.32 18.53
N PRO A 58 -5.71 0.20 17.47
CA PRO A 58 -4.55 -0.68 17.52
C PRO A 58 -3.57 -0.23 18.61
N PRO A 59 -2.86 -1.17 19.26
CA PRO A 59 -1.80 -0.82 20.19
C PRO A 59 -0.66 -0.10 19.44
N GLN A 60 0.02 0.83 20.12
CA GLN A 60 1.07 1.64 19.49
C GLN A 60 2.19 0.79 18.89
N GLU A 61 2.59 -0.29 19.56
CA GLU A 61 3.60 -1.22 19.06
C GLU A 61 3.20 -1.84 17.70
N LEU A 62 1.92 -2.13 17.50
CA LEU A 62 1.42 -2.65 16.23
C LEU A 62 1.48 -1.59 15.13
N ILE A 63 1.15 -0.33 15.46
CA ILE A 63 1.29 0.81 14.54
C ILE A 63 2.75 0.95 14.12
N ASP A 64 3.67 1.03 15.09
CA ASP A 64 5.09 1.25 14.84
C ASP A 64 5.68 0.13 13.97
N ARG A 65 5.28 -1.12 14.22
CA ARG A 65 5.70 -2.27 13.41
C ARG A 65 5.17 -2.21 11.98
N ALA A 66 3.90 -1.84 11.80
CA ALA A 66 3.30 -1.72 10.48
C ALA A 66 3.95 -0.58 9.68
N ASP A 67 4.22 0.56 10.31
CA ASP A 67 4.91 1.68 9.70
C ASP A 67 6.35 1.32 9.33
N ALA A 68 7.08 0.63 10.21
CA ALA A 68 8.43 0.15 9.94
C ALA A 68 8.47 -0.82 8.73
N ALA A 69 7.54 -1.78 8.68
CA ALA A 69 7.40 -2.70 7.55
C ALA A 69 7.12 -1.95 6.24
N TRP A 70 6.26 -0.91 6.29
CA TRP A 70 5.98 -0.08 5.12
C TRP A 70 7.20 0.74 4.67
N GLU A 71 7.97 1.31 5.60
CA GLU A 71 9.21 2.02 5.26
C GLU A 71 10.26 1.10 4.62
N GLU A 72 10.41 -0.12 5.13
CA GLU A 72 11.28 -1.13 4.53
C GLU A 72 10.82 -1.48 3.10
N ARG A 73 9.52 -1.70 2.91
CA ARG A 73 8.94 -1.94 1.58
C ARG A 73 9.16 -0.76 0.64
N LYS A 74 8.96 0.48 1.10
CA LYS A 74 9.27 1.70 0.32
C LYS A 74 10.75 1.77 -0.07
N ALA A 75 11.65 1.40 0.83
CA ALA A 75 13.09 1.34 0.53
C ALA A 75 13.39 0.30 -0.55
N ARG A 76 12.80 -0.90 -0.48
CA ARG A 76 12.88 -1.94 -1.52
C ARG A 76 12.33 -1.46 -2.86
N ILE A 77 11.17 -0.82 -2.87
CA ILE A 77 10.56 -0.23 -4.08
C ILE A 77 11.48 0.82 -4.70
N ARG A 78 12.07 1.70 -3.89
CA ARG A 78 13.03 2.71 -4.38
C ARG A 78 14.28 2.05 -4.96
N ALA A 79 14.85 1.06 -4.27
CA ALA A 79 16.02 0.34 -4.74
C ALA A 79 15.74 -0.38 -6.08
N ARG A 80 14.62 -1.11 -6.18
CA ARG A 80 14.18 -1.75 -7.42
C ARG A 80 13.90 -0.74 -8.52
N ALA A 81 13.26 0.38 -8.20
CA ALA A 81 12.99 1.41 -9.20
C ALA A 81 14.27 1.90 -9.86
N LEU A 82 15.38 2.02 -9.11
CA LEU A 82 16.67 2.43 -9.66
C LEU A 82 17.28 1.41 -10.65
N THR A 83 16.87 0.14 -10.63
CA THR A 83 17.37 -0.86 -11.58
C THR A 83 16.54 -0.95 -12.86
N LEU A 84 15.33 -0.39 -12.88
CA LEU A 84 14.40 -0.47 -14.02
C LEU A 84 14.56 0.71 -14.99
N PRO A 85 14.27 0.58 -16.29
CA PRO A 85 14.24 1.72 -17.19
C PRO A 85 13.12 2.70 -16.83
N CYS A 86 13.43 4.00 -16.84
CA CYS A 86 12.44 5.05 -16.54
C CYS A 86 11.66 5.46 -17.79
N PRO A 87 10.33 5.28 -17.84
CA PRO A 87 9.54 5.65 -19.01
C PRO A 87 9.48 7.16 -19.25
N SER A 88 9.65 7.97 -18.19
CA SER A 88 9.55 9.43 -18.23
C SER A 88 10.84 10.11 -18.71
N CYS A 89 11.99 9.77 -18.13
CA CYS A 89 13.28 10.40 -18.48
C CYS A 89 14.23 9.53 -19.32
N LYS A 90 13.81 8.30 -19.65
CA LYS A 90 14.54 7.35 -20.51
C LYS A 90 15.91 6.89 -19.97
N VAL A 91 16.19 7.12 -18.68
CA VAL A 91 17.38 6.53 -18.04
C VAL A 91 17.16 5.02 -17.91
N GLU A 92 18.17 4.22 -18.25
CA GLU A 92 18.09 2.75 -18.20
C GLU A 92 18.21 2.23 -16.77
N SER A 93 19.12 2.81 -15.98
CA SER A 93 19.33 2.50 -14.57
C SER A 93 19.90 3.71 -13.82
N GLY A 94 19.80 3.71 -12.49
CA GLY A 94 20.25 4.81 -11.63
C GLY A 94 19.23 5.93 -11.41
N PRO A 95 19.66 7.07 -10.82
CA PRO A 95 18.79 8.18 -10.45
C PRO A 95 18.03 8.77 -11.65
N CYS A 96 16.80 9.24 -11.42
CA CYS A 96 16.07 9.93 -12.48
C CYS A 96 16.68 11.30 -12.77
N LEU A 97 16.48 11.78 -14.00
CA LEU A 97 16.93 13.09 -14.44
C LEU A 97 15.78 14.10 -14.31
N ALA A 98 16.04 15.26 -13.70
CA ALA A 98 15.06 16.33 -13.52
C ALA A 98 15.46 17.62 -14.24
N GLY A 99 14.44 18.41 -14.58
CA GLY A 99 14.56 19.73 -15.19
C GLY A 99 15.06 19.72 -16.63
N LYS A 100 15.11 20.91 -17.25
CA LYS A 100 15.58 21.09 -18.64
C LYS A 100 17.04 20.66 -18.83
N ALA A 101 17.85 20.80 -17.79
CA ALA A 101 19.27 20.43 -17.78
C ALA A 101 19.50 18.93 -17.51
N LYS A 102 18.44 18.12 -17.32
CA LYS A 102 18.51 16.68 -17.06
C LYS A 102 19.56 16.29 -16.01
N ARG A 103 19.55 16.97 -14.86
CA ARG A 103 20.49 16.67 -13.77
C ARG A 103 19.98 15.47 -12.97
N PRO A 104 20.86 14.54 -12.57
CA PRO A 104 20.46 13.43 -11.71
C PRO A 104 19.98 13.95 -10.36
N THR A 105 18.84 13.46 -9.92
CA THR A 105 18.28 13.77 -8.60
C THR A 105 18.29 12.50 -7.75
N ASN A 106 19.04 12.52 -6.66
CA ASN A 106 19.05 11.39 -5.71
C ASN A 106 17.74 11.29 -4.91
N THR A 107 16.91 12.34 -4.92
CA THR A 107 15.69 12.43 -4.12
C THR A 107 14.41 12.18 -4.93
N MET A 108 14.45 12.31 -6.26
CA MET A 108 13.26 12.21 -7.10
C MET A 108 13.36 11.01 -8.03
N ILE A 109 12.43 10.07 -7.86
CA ILE A 109 12.19 8.97 -8.80
C ILE A 109 10.82 9.22 -9.43
N HIS A 110 10.72 9.17 -10.77
CA HIS A 110 9.45 9.41 -11.45
C HIS A 110 8.40 8.36 -11.05
N ARG A 111 7.19 8.82 -10.72
CA ARG A 111 6.07 8.00 -10.25
C ARG A 111 5.80 6.73 -11.09
N PRO A 112 5.77 6.77 -12.45
CA PRO A 112 5.54 5.56 -13.23
C PRO A 112 6.58 4.46 -12.99
N ARG A 113 7.83 4.84 -12.69
CA ARG A 113 8.92 3.91 -12.38
C ARG A 113 8.73 3.28 -11.00
N LEU A 114 8.28 4.07 -10.01
CA LEU A 114 7.94 3.58 -8.68
C LEU A 114 6.74 2.61 -8.72
N ILE A 115 5.70 2.92 -9.50
CA ILE A 115 4.53 2.05 -9.69
C ILE A 115 4.97 0.70 -10.27
N LYS A 116 5.80 0.72 -11.32
CA LYS A 116 6.31 -0.52 -11.92
C LYS A 116 7.14 -1.34 -10.92
N ALA A 117 8.05 -0.69 -10.20
CA ALA A 117 8.86 -1.37 -9.19
C ALA A 117 8.02 -1.98 -8.06
N GLY A 118 6.98 -1.26 -7.61
CA GLY A 118 6.04 -1.77 -6.62
C GLY A 118 5.25 -2.97 -7.11
N ALA A 119 4.85 -2.98 -8.39
CA ALA A 119 4.17 -4.13 -8.99
C ALA A 119 5.06 -5.37 -9.07
N GLU A 120 6.32 -5.22 -9.49
CA GLU A 120 7.29 -6.33 -9.53
C GLU A 120 7.57 -6.90 -8.14
N ILE A 121 7.74 -6.04 -7.12
CA ILE A 121 7.93 -6.49 -5.74
C ILE A 121 6.69 -7.22 -5.21
N ALA A 122 5.49 -6.73 -5.49
CA ALA A 122 4.26 -7.40 -5.09
C ALA A 122 4.06 -8.76 -5.78
N GLU A 123 4.57 -8.92 -7.02
CA GLU A 123 4.59 -10.21 -7.71
C GLU A 123 5.59 -11.18 -7.07
N GLU A 124 6.79 -10.71 -6.73
CA GLU A 124 7.80 -11.50 -6.01
C GLU A 124 7.31 -11.93 -4.61
N GLU A 125 6.66 -11.05 -3.88
CA GLU A 125 6.06 -11.34 -2.56
C GLU A 125 5.00 -12.44 -2.66
N ARG A 126 4.08 -12.32 -3.63
CA ARG A 126 3.05 -13.35 -3.87
C ARG A 126 3.64 -14.69 -4.31
N ALA A 127 4.69 -14.68 -5.13
CA ALA A 127 5.35 -15.91 -5.55
C ALA A 127 6.06 -16.61 -4.37
N ALA A 128 6.69 -15.84 -3.48
CA ALA A 128 7.34 -16.38 -2.29
C ALA A 128 6.34 -17.00 -1.30
N GLU A 129 5.14 -16.41 -1.15
CA GLU A 129 4.06 -16.97 -0.33
C GLU A 129 3.59 -18.33 -0.88
N THR A 130 3.38 -18.44 -2.19
CA THR A 130 2.94 -19.70 -2.81
C THR A 130 3.95 -20.84 -2.70
N ASP A 131 5.25 -20.53 -2.66
CA ASP A 131 6.31 -21.53 -2.50
C ASP A 131 6.49 -21.97 -1.03
N SER A 132 6.03 -21.17 -0.07
CA SER A 132 6.11 -21.52 1.36
C SER A 132 4.99 -22.46 1.84
N ASP A 133 3.91 -22.56 1.07
CA ASP A 133 2.75 -23.43 1.34
C ASP A 133 2.78 -24.78 0.58
N ALA A 134 3.83 -25.03 -0.22
CA ALA A 134 4.02 -26.24 -1.03
C ALA A 134 5.00 -27.24 -0.37
#